data_AF-A0A914YJF5-F1
#
_entry.id   AF-A0A914YJF5-F1
#
_cell.length_a   1.000
_cell.length_b   1.000
_cell.length_c   1.000
_cell.angle_alpha   90.00
_cell.angle_beta   90.00
_cell.angle_gamma   90.00
#
_symmetry.space_group_name_H-M   'P 1'
#
loop_
_entity.id
_entity.type
_entity.pdbx_description
1 polymer ?
#
loop_
_entity_poly.entity_id
_entity_poly.type
_entity_poly.pdbx_seq_one_letter_code
_entity_poly.pdbx_strand_id
1 'polypeptide(L)'
;MHLDFGFLGRGIVMQHITPEDAVQQRARFVMFAKTTAAFAKFYLLSEANHFERDVFIWTNKRYVKNPLYCKDDGPISKHRRWFSQFYTDNSPTLNKDGTLTNTPKSINDNDW
;
A
#
# COMPACT_ATOMS: atom_id res chain seq x y z
N MET A 1 1.36 -9.02 -0.78
CA MET A 1 0.35 -9.94 -1.36
C MET A 1 0.96 -11.33 -1.49
N HIS A 2 0.34 -12.35 -0.88
CA HIS A 2 0.73 -13.74 -1.09
C HIS A 2 -0.02 -14.28 -2.31
N LEU A 3 0.68 -14.92 -3.24
CA LEU A 3 0.15 -15.45 -4.49
C LEU A 3 0.40 -16.96 -4.52
N ASP A 4 -0.67 -17.72 -4.65
CA ASP A 4 -0.60 -19.17 -4.87
C ASP A 4 -1.13 -19.47 -6.28
N PHE A 5 -0.22 -19.90 -7.16
CA PHE A 5 -0.55 -20.26 -8.55
C PHE A 5 -0.70 -21.78 -8.72
N GLY A 6 -0.91 -22.52 -7.62
CA GLY A 6 -1.05 -23.97 -7.64
C GLY A 6 0.20 -24.65 -8.18
N PHE A 7 0.07 -25.40 -9.29
CA PHE A 7 1.18 -26.14 -9.88
C PHE A 7 2.32 -25.24 -10.39
N LEU A 8 2.01 -23.97 -10.70
CA LEU A 8 3.01 -22.99 -11.15
C LEU A 8 3.85 -22.42 -9.99
N GLY A 9 3.52 -22.78 -8.75
CA GLY A 9 4.28 -22.40 -7.56
C GLY A 9 3.69 -21.22 -6.80
N ARG A 10 4.43 -20.76 -5.80
CA ARG A 10 4.01 -19.70 -4.88
C ARG A 10 4.94 -18.50 -4.96
N GLY A 11 4.41 -17.32 -4.70
CA GLY A 11 5.19 -16.09 -4.63
C GLY A 11 4.61 -15.07 -3.67
N ILE A 12 5.44 -14.10 -3.31
CA ILE A 12 5.04 -12.93 -2.53
C ILE A 12 5.39 -11.71 -3.36
N VAL A 13 4.41 -10.86 -3.59
CA VAL A 13 4.61 -9.52 -4.15
C VAL A 13 4.56 -8.52 -3.02
N MET A 14 5.64 -7.77 -2.87
CA MET A 14 5.71 -6.63 -1.97
C MET A 14 5.54 -5.36 -2.81
N GLN A 15 4.55 -4.56 -2.44
CA GLN A 15 4.35 -3.23 -3.00
C GLN A 15 4.69 -2.22 -1.91
N HIS A 16 5.55 -1.26 -2.22
CA HIS A 16 5.88 -0.17 -1.34
C HIS A 16 5.85 1.15 -2.08
N ILE A 17 5.25 2.16 -1.45
CA ILE A 17 5.19 3.53 -1.95
C ILE A 17 6.00 4.38 -0.98
N THR A 18 7.02 5.05 -1.50
CA THR A 18 7.88 5.95 -0.72
C THR A 18 7.65 7.38 -1.19
N PRO A 19 7.37 8.34 -0.30
CA PRO A 19 7.34 9.75 -0.67
C PRO A 19 8.77 10.21 -1.03
N GLU A 20 8.95 10.83 -2.19
CA GLU A 20 10.23 11.43 -2.61
C GLU A 20 10.20 12.95 -2.45
N ASP A 21 9.03 13.55 -2.66
CA ASP A 21 8.75 14.97 -2.49
C ASP A 21 7.28 15.16 -2.07
N ALA A 22 6.85 16.39 -1.81
CA ALA A 22 5.48 16.73 -1.42
C ALA A 22 4.42 16.24 -2.41
N VAL A 23 4.76 16.14 -3.69
CA VAL A 23 3.85 15.72 -4.78
C VAL A 23 4.35 14.51 -5.58
N GLN A 24 5.52 13.97 -5.24
CA GLN A 24 6.14 12.85 -5.96
C GLN A 24 6.25 11.62 -5.07
N GLN A 25 5.77 10.48 -5.58
CA GLN A 25 5.80 9.21 -4.88
C GLN A 25 6.43 8.15 -5.78
N ARG A 26 7.33 7.34 -5.23
CA ARG A 26 7.93 6.19 -5.92
C ARG A 26 7.26 4.91 -5.44
N ALA A 27 6.50 4.29 -6.35
CA ALA A 27 5.98 2.95 -6.16
C ALA A 27 6.99 1.90 -6.66
N ARG A 28 7.18 0.84 -5.89
CA ARG A 28 8.03 -0.29 -6.25
C ARG A 28 7.31 -1.59 -5.99
N PHE A 29 7.49 -2.53 -6.92
CA PHE A 29 6.94 -3.88 -6.87
C PHE A 29 8.09 -4.87 -6.89
N VAL A 30 8.18 -5.70 -5.86
CA VAL A 30 9.21 -6.74 -5.76
C VAL A 30 8.52 -8.07 -5.59
N MET A 31 8.80 -9.00 -6.51
CA MET A 31 8.26 -10.36 -6.46
C MET A 31 9.33 -11.35 -6.07
N PHE A 32 9.09 -12.08 -4.99
CA PHE A 32 9.86 -13.25 -4.58
C PHE A 32 9.02 -14.48 -4.89
N ALA A 33 9.44 -15.33 -5.83
CA ALA A 33 8.62 -16.47 -6.25
C ALA A 33 9.45 -17.73 -6.49
N LYS A 34 8.85 -18.89 -6.18
CA LYS A 34 9.34 -20.23 -6.50
C LYS A 34 8.68 -20.74 -7.79
N THR A 35 8.63 -19.90 -8.83
CA THR A 35 8.03 -20.19 -10.14
C THR A 35 9.07 -19.98 -11.25
N THR A 36 8.72 -20.34 -12.49
CA THR A 36 9.57 -20.08 -13.65
C THR A 36 9.75 -18.57 -13.86
N ALA A 37 10.98 -18.14 -14.15
CA ALA A 37 11.30 -16.72 -14.34
C ALA A 37 10.44 -16.06 -15.45
N ALA A 38 10.07 -16.80 -16.49
CA ALA A 38 9.18 -16.31 -17.54
C ALA A 38 7.79 -15.94 -17.01
N PHE A 39 7.21 -16.81 -16.17
CA PHE A 39 5.89 -16.57 -15.56
C PHE A 39 5.93 -15.42 -14.56
N ALA A 40 6.96 -15.35 -13.71
CA ALA A 40 7.15 -14.24 -12.78
C ALA A 40 7.29 -12.89 -13.50
N LYS A 41 8.07 -12.85 -14.60
CA LYS A 41 8.20 -11.64 -15.44
C LYS A 41 6.87 -11.25 -16.09
N PHE A 42 6.15 -12.22 -16.65
CA PHE A 42 4.83 -11.99 -17.23
C PHE A 42 3.86 -11.40 -16.20
N TYR A 43 3.82 -11.97 -15.00
CA TYR A 43 3.00 -11.48 -13.91
C TYR A 43 3.36 -10.02 -13.53
N LEU A 44 4.65 -9.74 -13.33
CA LEU A 44 5.11 -8.38 -13.01
C LEU A 44 4.77 -7.36 -14.11
N LEU A 45 4.90 -7.74 -15.39
CA LEU A 45 4.50 -6.90 -16.52
C LEU A 45 2.98 -6.65 -16.52
N SER A 46 2.18 -7.67 -16.24
CA SER A 46 0.73 -7.51 -16.12
C SER A 46 0.35 -6.59 -14.97
N GLU A 47 1.02 -6.71 -13.83
CA GLU A 47 0.79 -5.86 -12.66
C GLU A 47 1.17 -4.39 -12.97
N ALA A 48 2.28 -4.17 -13.67
CA ALA A 48 2.68 -2.84 -14.11
C ALA A 48 1.63 -2.18 -15.01
N ASN A 49 1.04 -2.93 -15.95
CA ASN A 49 -0.03 -2.44 -16.82
C ASN A 49 -1.32 -2.12 -16.06
N HIS A 50 -1.65 -2.85 -14.99
CA HIS A 50 -2.79 -2.51 -14.13
C HIS A 50 -2.50 -1.26 -13.32
N PHE A 51 -1.30 -1.19 -12.73
CA PHE A 51 -0.87 -0.06 -11.93
C PHE A 51 -0.84 1.25 -12.74
N GLU A 52 -0.45 1.21 -14.01
CA GLU A 52 -0.45 2.39 -14.88
C GLU A 52 -1.86 3.01 -15.04
N ARG A 53 -2.91 2.16 -15.09
CA ARG A 53 -4.30 2.65 -15.16
C ARG A 53 -4.70 3.36 -13.87
N ASP A 54 -4.26 2.84 -12.73
CA ASP A 54 -4.51 3.48 -11.44
C ASP A 54 -3.73 4.80 -11.31
N VAL A 55 -2.48 4.83 -11.78
CA VAL A 55 -1.65 6.04 -11.84
C VAL A 55 -2.35 7.14 -12.62
N PHE A 56 -2.93 6.83 -13.79
CA PHE A 56 -3.67 7.80 -14.58
C PHE A 56 -4.80 8.48 -13.77
N ILE A 57 -5.55 7.69 -12.98
CA ILE A 57 -6.61 8.23 -12.12
C ILE A 57 -6.02 9.04 -10.96
N TRP A 58 -4.97 8.56 -10.29
CA TRP A 58 -4.39 9.25 -9.14
C TRP A 58 -3.75 10.59 -9.51
N THR A 59 -3.09 10.68 -10.66
CA THR A 59 -2.51 11.93 -11.17
C THR A 59 -3.57 13.00 -11.44
N ASN A 60 -4.76 12.59 -11.88
CA ASN A 60 -5.86 13.50 -12.20
C ASN A 60 -6.86 13.70 -11.05
N LYS A 61 -6.55 13.21 -9.84
CA LYS A 61 -7.42 13.29 -8.67
C LYS A 61 -6.94 14.35 -7.70
N ARG A 62 -7.89 15.07 -7.09
CA ARG A 62 -7.62 15.98 -5.96
C ARG A 62 -8.02 15.36 -4.63
N TYR A 63 -7.32 15.73 -3.57
CA TYR A 63 -7.75 15.38 -2.22
C TYR A 63 -9.03 16.14 -1.84
N VAL A 64 -10.04 15.41 -1.38
CA VAL A 64 -11.31 15.98 -0.88
C VAL A 64 -11.43 15.61 0.59
N LYS A 65 -11.45 16.62 1.47
CA LYS A 65 -11.49 16.42 2.93
C LYS A 65 -12.76 15.68 3.39
N ASN A 66 -13.93 16.12 2.92
CA ASN A 66 -15.24 15.55 3.24
C ASN A 66 -15.93 15.07 1.95
N PRO A 67 -15.57 13.88 1.44
CA PRO A 67 -16.25 13.33 0.26
C PRO A 67 -17.68 12.90 0.63
N LEU A 68 -18.59 12.94 -0.35
CA LEU A 68 -19.92 12.35 -0.23
C LEU A 68 -19.76 10.82 -0.32
N TYR A 69 -20.36 10.09 0.63
CA TYR A 69 -20.25 8.64 0.70
C TYR A 69 -21.53 7.96 0.21
N CYS A 70 -21.35 6.92 -0.60
CA CYS A 70 -22.36 5.94 -0.93
C CYS A 70 -22.16 4.67 -0.10
N LYS A 71 -23.19 3.81 -0.04
CA LYS A 71 -23.18 2.58 0.78
C LYS A 71 -22.00 1.64 0.47
N ASP A 72 -21.51 1.66 -0.77
CA ASP A 72 -20.50 0.72 -1.29
C ASP A 72 -19.07 1.32 -1.36
N ASP A 73 -18.85 2.56 -0.90
CA ASP A 73 -17.51 3.19 -0.91
C ASP A 73 -16.54 2.59 0.10
N GLY A 74 -17.04 1.78 1.03
CA GLY A 74 -16.25 1.20 2.10
C GLY A 74 -15.80 2.23 3.16
N PRO A 75 -14.91 1.81 4.08
CA PRO A 75 -14.61 2.57 5.29
C PRO A 75 -13.55 3.67 5.10
N ILE A 76 -13.69 4.52 4.08
CA ILE A 76 -12.71 5.59 3.74
C ILE A 76 -12.41 6.50 4.94
N SER A 77 -13.45 6.92 5.68
CA SER A 77 -13.30 7.79 6.85
C SER A 77 -12.50 7.12 7.98
N LYS A 78 -12.77 5.83 8.25
CA LYS A 78 -12.02 5.05 9.25
C LYS A 78 -10.57 4.86 8.83
N HIS A 79 -10.33 4.55 7.56
CA HIS A 79 -8.97 4.43 7.01
C HIS A 79 -8.18 5.75 7.17
N ARG A 80 -8.76 6.89 6.83
CA ARG A 80 -8.10 8.20 6.98
C ARG A 80 -7.77 8.53 8.43
N ARG A 81 -8.67 8.23 9.36
CA ARG A 81 -8.45 8.40 10.80
C ARG A 81 -7.34 7.48 11.32
N TRP A 82 -7.32 6.23 10.88
CA TRP A 82 -6.25 5.31 11.22
C TRP A 82 -4.90 5.79 10.65
N PHE A 83 -4.86 6.24 9.40
CA PHE A 83 -3.63 6.67 8.73
C PHE A 83 -3.06 7.99 9.29
N SER A 84 -3.88 8.85 9.90
CA SER A 84 -3.39 10.11 10.48
C SER A 84 -2.39 9.91 11.63
N GLN A 85 -2.35 8.74 12.26
CA GLN A 85 -1.40 8.44 13.34
C GLN A 85 0.08 8.56 12.91
N PHE A 86 0.38 8.41 11.62
CA PHE A 86 1.73 8.52 11.10
C PHE A 86 2.18 9.97 10.83
N TYR A 87 1.27 10.94 11.02
CA TYR A 87 1.52 12.37 10.83
C TYR A 87 1.32 13.19 12.12
N THR A 88 1.22 12.54 13.27
CA THR A 88 1.17 13.22 14.58
C THR A 88 2.55 13.31 15.19
N ASP A 89 2.73 14.21 16.16
CA ASP A 89 4.00 14.37 16.89
C ASP A 89 4.45 13.08 17.59
N ASN A 90 3.50 12.20 17.93
CA ASN A 90 3.76 10.89 18.56
C ASN A 90 3.85 9.74 17.55
N SER A 91 4.11 10.03 16.27
CA SER A 91 4.17 9.00 15.22
C SER A 91 5.22 7.92 15.54
N PRO A 92 4.93 6.63 15.27
CA PRO A 92 5.91 5.56 15.38
C PRO A 92 7.13 5.83 14.48
N THR A 93 8.30 5.96 15.09
CA THR A 93 9.56 6.17 14.39
C THR A 93 10.38 4.89 14.45
N LEU A 94 10.97 4.51 13.32
CA LEU A 94 11.87 3.36 13.26
C LEU A 94 13.27 3.80 13.71
N ASN A 95 13.73 3.24 14.81
CA ASN A 95 15.08 3.44 15.30
C ASN A 95 16.09 2.61 14.48
N LYS A 96 17.37 3.00 14.54
CA LYS A 96 18.46 2.33 13.80
C LYS A 96 18.69 0.88 14.24
N ASP A 97 18.26 0.52 15.44
CA ASP A 97 18.32 -0.83 16.01
C ASP A 97 17.12 -1.71 15.58
N GLY A 98 16.19 -1.18 14.78
CA GLY A 98 15.00 -1.87 14.32
C GLY A 98 13.83 -1.83 15.31
N THR A 99 13.97 -1.13 16.44
CA THR A 99 12.88 -0.93 17.39
C THR A 99 11.98 0.23 16.96
N LEU A 100 10.72 0.23 17.42
CA LEU A 100 9.79 1.34 17.21
C LEU A 100 9.70 2.18 18.47
N THR A 101 9.71 3.50 18.33
CA THR A 101 9.55 4.44 19.45
C THR A 101 8.15 4.34 20.09
N ASN A 102 7.12 4.09 19.27
CA ASN A 102 5.74 3.92 19.69
C ASN A 102 5.09 2.74 18.96
N THR A 103 4.11 2.10 19.58
CA THR A 103 3.37 0.99 18.95
C THR A 103 2.29 1.55 18.00
N PRO A 104 2.31 1.21 16.70
CA PRO A 104 1.24 1.60 15.78
C PRO A 104 -0.07 0.93 16.18
N LYS A 105 -1.15 1.71 16.23
CA LYS A 105 -2.49 1.21 16.50
C LYS A 105 -3.08 0.55 15.24
N SER A 106 -3.74 -0.57 15.41
CA SER A 106 -4.51 -1.22 14.34
C SER A 106 -5.81 -0.48 14.07
N ILE A 107 -6.33 -0.62 12.84
CA ILE A 107 -7.64 -0.09 12.45
C ILE A 107 -8.81 -0.76 13.19
N ASN A 108 -8.56 -1.88 13.88
CA ASN A 108 -9.55 -2.66 14.63
C ASN A 108 -9.45 -2.49 16.16
N ASP A 109 -8.48 -1.74 16.67
CA ASP A 109 -8.31 -1.56 18.12
C ASP A 109 -9.35 -0.59 18.67
N ASN A 110 -10.36 -1.03 19.41
CA ASN A 110 -11.54 -0.22 19.80
C ASN A 110 -11.30 1.05 20.66
N ASP A 111 -10.06 1.49 20.88
CA ASP A 111 -9.66 2.58 21.77
C ASP A 111 -9.29 3.89 21.02
N TRP A 112 -10.15 4.36 20.12
CA TRP A 112 -10.00 5.66 19.41
C TRP A 112 -11.09 6.67 19.70
#